data_AF-A0A5E9CZI6-F1
#
_entry.id   AF-A0A5E9CZI6-F1
#
_cell.length_a   1.000
_cell.length_b   1.000
_cell.length_c   1.000
_cell.angle_alpha   90.00
_cell.angle_beta   90.00
_cell.angle_gamma   90.00
#
_symmetry.space_group_name_H-M   'P 1'
#
loop_
_entity.id
_entity.type
_entity.pdbx_description
1 polymer ?
#
loop_
_entity_poly.entity_id
_entity_poly.type
_entity_poly.pdbx_seq_one_letter_code
_entity_poly.pdbx_strand_id
1 'polypeptide(L)'
;MGEFSWRFLLWFSVLLLALVFFTVMSVTLTIRAHAEPSEGPPLSPPIVHITDDPGGSVSEYYKRYKAYSDAGTEVHIHGMCASSCSILLFSSFTGIRACADEGAIFGFHKPFTQQNGNVDRTKSARRATRKLWAAWLEELPNPLRRYLQGVRVPSATEGDEQNTMLIIPASLLLPRCATTVAAQ
;
A
#
# COMPACT_ATOMS: atom_id res chain seq x y z
N MET A 1 -19.52 -54.33 44.08
CA MET A 1 -20.14 -53.04 43.71
C MET A 1 -19.33 -51.96 44.40
N GLY A 2 -18.47 -51.26 43.66
CA GLY A 2 -17.49 -50.33 44.24
C GLY A 2 -18.18 -49.07 44.75
N GLU A 3 -17.96 -48.73 46.02
CA GLU A 3 -18.43 -47.47 46.61
C GLU A 3 -17.74 -46.30 45.92
N PHE A 4 -18.49 -45.58 45.09
CA PHE A 4 -18.04 -44.37 44.44
C PHE A 4 -18.01 -43.25 45.50
N SER A 5 -16.80 -42.95 46.00
CA SER A 5 -16.60 -42.01 47.10
C SER A 5 -16.96 -40.59 46.69
N TRP A 6 -18.02 -40.02 47.28
CA TRP A 6 -18.45 -38.63 47.05
C TRP A 6 -17.36 -37.60 47.34
N ARG A 7 -16.43 -37.96 48.24
CA ARG A 7 -15.23 -37.17 48.54
C ARG A 7 -14.32 -37.07 47.31
N PHE A 8 -14.16 -38.14 46.54
CA PHE A 8 -13.34 -38.14 45.32
C PHE A 8 -13.89 -37.17 44.27
N LEU A 9 -15.21 -37.15 44.04
CA LEU A 9 -15.85 -36.19 43.13
C LEU A 9 -15.67 -34.74 43.57
N LEU A 10 -15.81 -34.46 44.87
CA LEU A 10 -15.60 -33.11 45.41
C LEU A 10 -14.16 -32.64 45.23
N TRP A 11 -13.18 -33.51 45.57
CA TRP A 11 -11.77 -33.19 45.36
C TRP A 11 -11.42 -33.01 43.89
N PHE A 12 -11.95 -33.87 43.02
CA PHE A 12 -11.75 -33.76 41.57
C PHE A 12 -12.33 -32.45 41.01
N SER A 13 -13.53 -32.06 41.44
CA SER A 13 -14.18 -30.80 41.03
C SER A 13 -13.40 -29.57 41.48
N VAL A 14 -12.92 -29.55 42.74
CA VAL A 14 -12.09 -28.45 43.28
C VAL A 14 -10.77 -28.33 42.51
N LEU A 15 -10.13 -29.45 42.17
CA LEU A 15 -8.89 -29.47 41.40
C LEU A 15 -9.10 -28.94 39.98
N LEU A 16 -10.22 -29.29 39.35
CA LEU A 16 -10.56 -28.85 38.00
C LEU A 16 -10.87 -27.34 37.97
N LEU A 17 -11.59 -26.83 38.96
CA LEU A 17 -11.85 -25.39 39.11
C LEU A 17 -10.56 -24.60 39.39
N ALA A 18 -9.67 -25.12 40.23
CA ALA A 18 -8.38 -24.49 40.51
C ALA A 18 -7.49 -24.42 39.26
N LEU A 19 -7.48 -25.48 38.44
CA LEU A 19 -6.72 -25.52 37.20
C LEU A 19 -7.27 -24.54 36.16
N VAL A 20 -8.60 -24.46 36.01
CA VAL A 20 -9.24 -23.44 35.15
C VAL A 20 -8.89 -22.04 35.63
N PHE A 21 -9.00 -21.76 36.94
CA PHE A 21 -8.64 -20.45 37.49
C PHE A 21 -7.18 -20.09 37.20
N PHE A 22 -6.25 -21.03 37.40
CA PHE A 22 -4.82 -20.82 37.16
C PHE A 22 -4.50 -20.54 35.69
N THR A 23 -5.16 -21.25 34.76
CA THR A 23 -4.99 -21.02 33.32
C THR A 23 -5.53 -19.65 32.90
N VAL A 24 -6.73 -19.27 33.35
CA VAL A 24 -7.32 -17.95 33.05
C VAL A 24 -6.48 -16.81 33.64
N MET A 25 -5.99 -16.97 34.88
CA MET A 25 -5.13 -15.97 35.52
C MET A 25 -3.77 -15.83 34.82
N SER A 26 -3.17 -16.94 34.39
CA SER A 26 -1.89 -16.92 33.65
C SER A 26 -2.04 -16.27 32.26
N VAL A 27 -3.14 -16.56 31.55
CA VAL A 27 -3.44 -15.94 30.25
C VAL A 27 -3.70 -14.44 30.40
N THR A 28 -4.45 -14.02 31.42
CA THR A 28 -4.74 -12.59 31.64
C THR A 28 -3.50 -11.80 32.06
N LEU A 29 -2.59 -12.39 32.85
CA LEU A 29 -1.32 -11.76 33.22
C LEU A 29 -0.37 -11.61 32.02
N THR A 30 -0.29 -12.61 31.13
CA THR A 30 0.55 -12.53 29.92
C THR A 30 0.03 -11.51 28.91
N ILE A 31 -1.30 -11.38 28.74
CA ILE A 31 -1.90 -10.35 27.88
C ILE A 31 -1.58 -8.94 28.41
N ARG A 32 -1.64 -8.73 29.73
CA ARG A 32 -1.33 -7.42 30.34
C ARG A 32 0.15 -7.06 30.28
N ALA A 33 1.05 -8.04 30.34
CA ALA A 33 2.49 -7.80 30.24
C ALA A 33 2.96 -7.40 28.81
N HIS A 34 2.18 -7.72 27.77
CA HIS A 34 2.47 -7.33 26.38
C HIS A 34 1.70 -6.11 25.88
N ALA A 35 0.79 -5.57 26.68
CA ALA A 35 0.16 -4.28 26.39
C ALA A 35 1.09 -3.16 26.87
N GLU A 36 2.07 -2.78 26.04
CA GLU A 36 2.79 -1.53 26.29
C GLU A 36 1.79 -0.36 26.25
N PRO A 37 1.78 0.54 27.26
CA PRO A 37 0.99 1.75 27.22
C PRO A 37 1.54 2.64 26.08
N SER A 38 0.68 2.96 25.11
CA SER A 38 0.96 4.01 24.12
C SER A 38 0.95 5.37 24.81
N GLU A 39 2.05 5.74 25.45
CA GLU A 39 2.22 7.07 26.05
C GLU A 39 2.58 8.09 24.97
N GLY A 40 1.55 8.75 24.43
CA GLY A 40 1.70 9.93 23.59
C GLY A 40 0.39 10.29 22.87
N PRO A 41 0.11 11.59 22.62
CA PRO A 41 -0.89 11.97 21.63
C PRO A 41 -0.53 11.30 20.30
N PRO A 42 -1.50 10.87 19.47
CA PRO A 42 -1.18 10.31 18.16
C PRO A 42 -0.32 11.31 17.40
N LEU A 43 0.93 10.92 17.09
CA LEU A 43 1.82 11.71 16.25
C LEU A 43 1.06 12.04 14.96
N SER A 44 1.08 13.31 14.57
CA SER A 44 0.52 13.72 13.28
C SER A 44 1.14 12.83 12.18
N PRO A 45 0.34 12.34 11.22
CA PRO A 45 0.89 11.47 10.19
C PRO A 45 2.06 12.15 9.47
N PRO A 46 3.14 11.43 9.16
CA PRO A 46 4.25 12.01 8.41
C PRO A 46 3.73 12.56 7.08
N ILE A 47 4.12 13.78 6.73
CA ILE A 47 3.80 14.41 5.45
C ILE A 47 5.01 14.26 4.52
N VAL A 48 4.79 13.72 3.32
CA VAL A 48 5.80 13.52 2.28
C VAL A 48 5.40 14.29 1.03
N HIS A 49 6.33 15.06 0.50
CA HIS A 49 6.17 15.81 -0.75
C HIS A 49 6.86 15.07 -1.90
N ILE A 50 6.13 14.78 -2.96
CA ILE A 50 6.68 14.21 -4.20
C ILE A 50 6.58 15.30 -5.27
N THR A 51 7.73 15.72 -5.81
CA THR A 51 7.82 16.82 -6.79
C THR A 51 8.46 16.32 -8.08
N ASP A 52 7.76 16.48 -9.20
CA ASP A 52 8.25 16.19 -10.56
C ASP A 52 8.99 14.84 -10.69
N ASP A 53 8.38 13.78 -10.16
CA ASP A 53 8.94 12.44 -10.08
C ASP A 53 8.70 11.69 -11.42
N PRO A 54 9.75 11.41 -12.23
CA PRO A 54 9.62 10.73 -13.52
C PRO A 54 9.41 9.21 -13.37
N GLY A 55 9.51 8.67 -12.16
CA GLY A 55 9.51 7.26 -11.85
C GLY A 55 10.89 6.61 -11.95
N GLY A 56 10.91 5.27 -12.04
CA GLY A 56 12.10 4.44 -11.98
C GLY A 56 11.78 2.98 -11.69
N SER A 57 12.52 2.38 -10.75
CA SER A 57 12.36 0.97 -10.38
C SER A 57 11.00 0.71 -9.71
N VAL A 58 10.11 -0.03 -10.39
CA VAL A 58 8.79 -0.40 -9.84
C VAL A 58 8.90 -1.05 -8.46
N SER A 59 9.92 -1.90 -8.24
CA SER A 59 10.13 -2.57 -6.96
C SER A 59 10.50 -1.63 -5.81
N GLU A 60 11.25 -0.56 -6.09
CA GLU A 60 11.64 0.43 -5.07
C GLU A 60 10.44 1.29 -4.69
N TYR A 61 9.66 1.74 -5.69
CA TYR A 61 8.43 2.49 -5.44
C TYR A 61 7.42 1.66 -4.65
N TYR A 62 7.29 0.36 -4.95
CA TYR A 62 6.36 -0.49 -4.22
C TYR A 62 6.77 -0.61 -2.76
N LYS A 63 8.06 -0.86 -2.48
CA LYS A 63 8.58 -0.90 -1.10
C LYS A 63 8.37 0.43 -0.38
N ARG A 64 8.64 1.55 -1.07
CA ARG A 64 8.48 2.91 -0.53
C ARG A 64 7.03 3.19 -0.15
N TYR A 65 6.08 2.96 -1.06
CA TYR A 65 4.67 3.23 -0.80
C TYR A 65 4.03 2.21 0.14
N LYS A 66 4.51 0.97 0.18
CA LYS A 66 4.11 0.03 1.23
C LYS A 66 4.49 0.57 2.62
N ALA A 67 5.71 1.09 2.78
CA ALA A 67 6.13 1.71 4.04
C ALA A 67 5.31 2.96 4.38
N TYR A 68 4.97 3.80 3.38
CA TYR A 68 4.10 4.96 3.58
C TYR A 68 2.70 4.56 4.03
N SER A 69 2.14 3.52 3.40
CA SER A 69 0.85 2.95 3.77
C SER A 69 0.88 2.41 5.20
N ASP A 70 1.92 1.66 5.57
CA ASP A 70 2.05 1.10 6.92
C ASP A 70 2.18 2.21 7.99
N ALA A 71 2.75 3.36 7.64
CA ALA A 71 2.92 4.51 8.52
C ALA A 71 1.73 5.50 8.52
N GLY A 72 0.68 5.27 7.72
CA GLY A 72 -0.46 6.19 7.63
C GLY A 72 -0.15 7.54 6.95
N THR A 73 0.89 7.58 6.11
CA THR A 73 1.53 8.79 5.58
C THR A 73 0.58 9.65 4.74
N GLU A 74 0.71 10.97 4.87
CA GLU A 74 0.10 11.93 3.95
C GLU A 74 1.06 12.24 2.81
N VAL A 75 0.60 12.11 1.56
CA VAL A 75 1.43 12.32 0.37
C VAL A 75 0.89 13.48 -0.44
N HIS A 76 1.71 14.52 -0.63
CA HIS A 76 1.37 15.70 -1.42
C HIS A 76 2.12 15.63 -2.75
N ILE A 77 1.39 15.63 -3.86
CA ILE A 77 1.97 15.62 -5.21
C ILE A 77 2.05 17.04 -5.76
N HIS A 78 3.27 17.46 -6.10
CA HIS A 78 3.58 18.73 -6.74
C HIS A 78 4.11 18.47 -8.16
N GLY A 79 3.44 19.04 -9.17
CA GLY A 79 3.85 18.85 -10.57
C GLY A 79 3.58 17.42 -11.09
N MET A 80 4.61 16.77 -11.63
CA MET A 80 4.47 15.47 -12.30
C MET A 80 4.69 14.26 -11.37
N CYS A 81 3.88 13.21 -11.54
CA CYS A 81 4.11 11.87 -10.99
C CYS A 81 3.94 10.83 -12.11
N ALA A 82 5.05 10.39 -12.70
CA ALA A 82 5.06 9.56 -13.90
C ALA A 82 5.59 8.15 -13.68
N SER A 83 5.26 7.25 -14.61
CA SER A 83 5.75 5.87 -14.63
C SER A 83 5.48 5.16 -13.29
N SER A 84 6.50 4.60 -12.64
CA SER A 84 6.37 3.93 -11.34
C SER A 84 5.91 4.85 -10.21
N CYS A 85 6.04 6.18 -10.32
CA CYS A 85 5.47 7.09 -9.33
C CYS A 85 3.96 6.90 -9.21
N SER A 86 3.27 6.65 -10.34
CA SER A 86 1.82 6.51 -10.39
C SER A 86 1.27 5.28 -9.66
N ILE A 87 2.11 4.32 -9.26
CA ILE A 87 1.65 3.17 -8.44
C ILE A 87 1.19 3.61 -7.05
N LEU A 88 1.45 4.86 -6.64
CA LEU A 88 0.85 5.49 -5.46
C LEU A 88 -0.68 5.29 -5.42
N LEU A 89 -1.31 5.24 -6.60
CA LEU A 89 -2.75 5.07 -6.77
C LEU A 89 -3.23 3.62 -6.57
N PHE A 90 -2.36 2.67 -6.20
CA PHE A 90 -2.75 1.27 -5.98
C PHE A 90 -3.70 1.14 -4.79
N SER A 91 -4.75 0.36 -4.98
CA SER A 91 -5.81 0.15 -3.99
C SER A 91 -5.32 -0.64 -2.77
N SER A 92 -4.20 -1.34 -2.88
CA SER A 92 -3.55 -2.05 -1.77
C SER A 92 -2.85 -1.12 -0.77
N PHE A 93 -2.57 0.14 -1.12
CA PHE A 93 -1.98 1.13 -0.22
C PHE A 93 -3.04 1.85 0.62
N THR A 94 -3.69 1.11 1.51
CA THR A 94 -4.87 1.58 2.26
C THR A 94 -4.59 2.67 3.30
N GLY A 95 -3.34 2.84 3.73
CA GLY A 95 -2.97 3.84 4.73
C GLY A 95 -2.47 5.16 4.17
N ILE A 96 -2.30 5.27 2.85
CA ILE A 96 -1.84 6.53 2.23
C ILE A 96 -3.02 7.49 2.07
N ARG A 97 -2.86 8.72 2.57
CA ARG A 97 -3.76 9.85 2.26
C ARG A 97 -3.07 10.76 1.26
N ALA A 98 -3.43 10.63 -0.01
CA ALA A 98 -2.81 11.40 -1.09
C ALA A 98 -3.67 12.58 -1.54
N CYS A 99 -3.03 13.70 -1.87
CA CYS A 99 -3.61 14.86 -2.54
C CYS A 99 -2.63 15.40 -3.59
N ALA A 100 -3.12 16.26 -4.47
CA ALA A 100 -2.29 16.90 -5.49
C ALA A 100 -2.56 18.39 -5.63
N ASP A 101 -1.54 19.13 -6.03
CA ASP A 101 -1.66 20.55 -6.37
C ASP A 101 -2.50 20.78 -7.63
N GLU A 102 -2.99 22.01 -7.77
CA GLU A 102 -3.59 22.45 -9.03
C GLU A 102 -2.55 22.42 -10.16
N GLY A 103 -2.92 21.83 -11.29
CA GLY A 103 -2.02 21.63 -12.44
C GLY A 103 -1.11 20.41 -12.37
N ALA A 104 -1.10 19.67 -11.25
CA ALA A 104 -0.36 18.41 -11.16
C ALA A 104 -0.89 17.36 -12.15
N ILE A 105 -0.01 16.46 -12.61
CA ILE A 105 -0.32 15.46 -13.64
C ILE A 105 0.26 14.08 -13.30
N PHE A 106 -0.45 13.05 -13.75
CA PHE A 106 0.02 11.67 -13.73
C PHE A 106 0.34 11.18 -15.14
N GLY A 107 1.52 10.58 -15.31
CA GLY A 107 1.99 10.03 -16.58
C GLY A 107 2.01 8.51 -16.59
N PHE A 108 1.36 7.89 -17.57
CA PHE A 108 1.23 6.44 -17.68
C PHE A 108 1.87 5.91 -18.96
N HIS A 109 2.64 4.83 -18.84
CA HIS A 109 3.08 3.97 -19.93
C HIS A 109 3.20 2.54 -19.40
N LYS A 110 3.25 1.53 -20.28
CA LYS A 110 3.48 0.15 -19.88
C LYS A 110 4.92 -0.02 -19.36
N PRO A 111 5.15 -0.78 -18.28
CA PRO A 111 6.48 -0.97 -17.71
C PRO A 111 7.41 -1.69 -18.70
N PHE A 112 8.70 -1.41 -18.61
CA PHE A 112 9.71 -2.02 -19.46
C PHE A 112 11.02 -2.20 -18.70
N THR A 113 11.88 -3.07 -19.23
CA THR A 113 13.24 -3.27 -18.74
C THR A 113 14.21 -2.66 -19.74
N GLN A 114 15.35 -2.18 -19.24
CA GLN A 114 16.46 -1.73 -20.07
C GLN A 114 17.62 -2.72 -19.99
N GLN A 115 18.31 -2.94 -21.11
CA GLN A 115 19.58 -3.66 -21.18
C GLN A 115 20.60 -2.72 -21.84
N ASN A 116 21.72 -2.46 -21.16
CA ASN A 116 22.77 -1.56 -21.65
C ASN A 116 22.24 -0.17 -22.07
N GLY A 117 21.36 0.41 -21.24
CA GLY A 117 20.75 1.73 -21.49
C GLY A 117 19.70 1.77 -22.60
N ASN A 118 19.36 0.63 -23.20
CA ASN A 118 18.36 0.53 -24.27
C ASN A 118 17.16 -0.28 -23.82
N VAL A 119 15.96 0.10 -24.28
CA VAL A 119 14.73 -0.66 -24.02
C VAL A 119 14.84 -2.07 -24.57
N ASP A 120 14.61 -3.08 -23.74
CA ASP A 120 14.55 -4.46 -24.16
C ASP A 120 13.27 -4.74 -24.96
N ARG A 121 13.44 -4.97 -26.27
CA ARG A 121 12.35 -5.22 -27.23
C ARG A 121 12.27 -6.69 -27.64
N THR A 122 12.85 -7.62 -26.87
CA THR A 122 12.73 -9.05 -27.14
C THR A 122 11.28 -9.56 -27.00
N LYS A 123 10.97 -10.71 -27.61
CA LYS A 123 9.63 -11.33 -27.45
C LYS A 123 9.32 -11.66 -25.98
N SER A 124 10.34 -12.05 -25.20
CA SER A 124 10.25 -12.26 -23.75
C SER A 124 9.91 -10.98 -23.00
N ALA A 125 10.60 -9.86 -23.28
CA ALA A 125 10.34 -8.59 -22.63
C ALA A 125 8.94 -8.05 -22.91
N ARG A 126 8.44 -8.17 -24.14
CA ARG A 126 7.04 -7.84 -24.47
C ARG A 126 6.03 -8.69 -23.70
N ARG A 127 6.29 -9.99 -23.55
CA ARG A 127 5.44 -10.88 -22.74
C ARG A 127 5.47 -10.48 -21.26
N ALA A 128 6.63 -10.19 -20.71
CA ALA A 128 6.80 -9.73 -19.34
C ALA A 128 6.07 -8.37 -19.12
N THR A 129 6.23 -7.43 -20.04
CA THR A 129 5.53 -6.12 -20.05
C THR A 129 4.02 -6.30 -19.97
N ARG A 130 3.44 -7.14 -20.85
CA ARG A 130 1.99 -7.38 -20.86
C ARG A 130 1.50 -8.01 -19.56
N LYS A 131 2.24 -8.98 -19.02
CA LYS A 131 1.90 -9.63 -17.74
C LYS A 131 1.93 -8.63 -16.59
N LEU A 132 2.99 -7.83 -16.50
CA LEU A 132 3.14 -6.84 -15.43
C LEU A 132 2.10 -5.72 -15.56
N TRP A 133 1.83 -5.24 -16.77
CA TRP A 133 0.78 -4.25 -17.01
C TRP A 133 -0.61 -4.76 -16.61
N ALA A 134 -0.92 -6.02 -16.90
CA ALA A 134 -2.18 -6.62 -16.45
C ALA A 134 -2.29 -6.62 -14.91
N ALA A 135 -1.23 -7.03 -14.20
CA ALA A 135 -1.21 -6.99 -12.73
C ALA A 135 -1.33 -5.55 -12.19
N TRP A 136 -0.65 -4.59 -12.82
CA TRP A 136 -0.76 -3.17 -12.47
C TRP A 136 -2.20 -2.67 -12.59
N LEU A 137 -2.88 -2.98 -13.69
CA LEU A 137 -4.28 -2.59 -13.89
C LEU A 137 -5.18 -3.13 -12.77
N GLU A 138 -4.98 -4.37 -12.33
CA GLU A 138 -5.76 -5.00 -11.25
C GLU A 138 -5.57 -4.36 -9.86
N GLU A 139 -4.50 -3.59 -9.66
CA GLU A 139 -4.28 -2.81 -8.43
C GLU A 139 -4.95 -1.44 -8.48
N LEU A 140 -5.26 -0.91 -9.68
CA LEU A 140 -5.81 0.44 -9.81
C LEU A 140 -7.31 0.52 -9.48
N PRO A 141 -7.79 1.65 -8.94
CA PRO A 141 -9.22 1.90 -8.72
C PRO A 141 -10.05 1.68 -9.98
N ASN A 142 -11.25 1.12 -9.82
CA ASN A 142 -12.11 0.68 -10.93
C ASN A 142 -12.36 1.72 -12.03
N PRO A 143 -12.58 3.02 -11.74
CA PRO A 143 -12.74 4.03 -12.80
C PRO A 143 -11.47 4.19 -13.64
N LEU A 144 -10.31 4.29 -13.00
CA LEU A 144 -9.02 4.46 -13.67
C LEU A 144 -8.62 3.20 -14.44
N ARG A 145 -8.82 2.00 -13.85
CA ARG A 145 -8.58 0.72 -14.52
C ARG A 145 -9.35 0.63 -15.83
N ARG A 146 -10.67 0.89 -15.80
CA ARG A 146 -11.53 0.85 -16.99
C ARG A 146 -11.11 1.85 -18.05
N TYR A 147 -10.75 3.07 -17.65
CA TYR A 147 -10.25 4.08 -18.56
C TYR A 147 -8.96 3.60 -19.26
N LEU A 148 -7.96 3.15 -18.50
CA LEU A 148 -6.68 2.69 -19.05
C LEU A 148 -6.79 1.42 -19.91
N GLN A 149 -7.81 0.59 -19.68
CA GLN A 149 -8.14 -0.55 -20.55
C GLN A 149 -8.76 -0.13 -21.88
N GLY A 150 -9.46 1.01 -21.92
CA GLY A 150 -10.17 1.51 -23.11
C GLY A 150 -9.34 2.41 -24.03
N VAL A 151 -8.15 2.84 -23.60
CA VAL A 151 -7.29 3.77 -24.35
C VAL A 151 -5.94 3.16 -24.71
N ARG A 152 -5.27 3.73 -25.72
CA ARG A 152 -3.89 3.33 -26.04
C ARG A 152 -2.95 3.91 -24.98
N VAL A 153 -2.41 3.03 -24.15
CA VAL A 153 -1.30 3.36 -23.23
C VAL A 153 0.03 3.06 -23.91
N PRO A 154 0.95 4.04 -24.03
CA PRO A 154 2.25 3.85 -24.68
C PRO A 154 3.05 2.68 -24.13
N SER A 155 3.82 2.01 -24.99
CA SER A 155 4.66 0.88 -24.62
C SER A 155 5.98 0.88 -25.37
N ALA A 156 7.05 1.17 -24.65
CA ALA A 156 8.40 1.20 -25.22
C ALA A 156 8.83 -0.19 -25.76
N THR A 157 8.39 -1.29 -25.16
CA THR A 157 8.73 -2.64 -25.68
C THR A 157 7.99 -2.98 -26.97
N GLU A 158 6.88 -2.29 -27.28
CA GLU A 158 6.04 -2.54 -28.46
C GLU A 158 6.32 -1.58 -29.63
N GLY A 159 7.07 -0.50 -29.44
CA GLY A 159 7.34 0.43 -30.54
C GLY A 159 7.61 1.84 -30.09
N ASP A 160 6.84 2.31 -29.11
CA ASP A 160 6.80 3.72 -28.72
C ASP A 160 8.14 4.21 -28.14
N GLU A 161 8.33 5.53 -28.13
CA GLU A 161 9.48 6.15 -27.49
C GLU A 161 9.39 6.04 -25.97
N GLN A 162 10.55 5.97 -25.31
CA GLN A 162 10.62 5.74 -23.87
C GLN A 162 9.89 6.80 -23.03
N ASN A 163 9.92 8.06 -23.46
CA ASN A 163 9.35 9.18 -22.72
C ASN A 163 7.92 9.53 -23.20
N THR A 164 7.35 8.75 -24.11
CA THR A 164 5.96 8.95 -24.53
C THR A 164 5.03 8.42 -23.43
N MET A 165 4.15 9.28 -22.92
CA MET A 165 3.24 8.95 -21.84
C MET A 165 1.81 9.39 -22.17
N LEU A 166 0.84 8.64 -21.65
CA LEU A 166 -0.53 9.09 -21.53
C LEU A 166 -0.63 9.97 -20.27
N ILE A 167 -1.01 11.23 -20.43
CA ILE A 167 -1.12 12.18 -19.32
C ILE A 167 -2.57 12.27 -18.84
N ILE A 168 -2.77 12.23 -17.52
CA ILE A 168 -4.05 12.43 -16.85
C ILE A 168 -3.89 13.54 -15.80
N PRO A 169 -4.75 14.58 -15.80
CA PRO A 169 -4.76 15.58 -14.73
C PRO A 169 -4.97 14.94 -13.37
N ALA A 170 -4.17 15.34 -12.38
CA ALA A 170 -4.28 14.81 -11.01
C ALA A 170 -5.65 15.09 -10.38
N SER A 171 -6.31 16.18 -10.78
CA SER A 171 -7.67 16.55 -10.33
C SER A 171 -8.75 15.52 -10.66
N LEU A 172 -8.48 14.58 -11.57
CA LEU A 172 -9.38 13.46 -11.89
C LEU A 172 -9.11 12.23 -11.00
N LEU A 173 -7.97 12.18 -10.32
CA LEU A 173 -7.45 11.00 -9.63
C LEU A 173 -7.35 11.20 -8.11
N LEU A 174 -7.02 12.42 -7.67
CA LEU A 174 -6.79 12.77 -6.28
C LEU A 174 -7.51 14.08 -5.93
N PRO A 175 -7.90 14.27 -4.66
CA PRO A 175 -8.38 15.56 -4.18
C PRO A 175 -7.26 16.61 -4.21
N ARG A 176 -7.66 17.88 -4.19
CA ARG A 176 -6.72 19.00 -4.02
C ARG A 176 -6.09 18.96 -2.63
N CYS A 177 -4.80 19.27 -2.53
CA CYS A 177 -4.17 19.46 -1.24
C CYS A 177 -4.81 20.66 -0.52
N ALA A 178 -5.10 20.50 0.78
CA ALA A 178 -5.55 21.62 1.58
C ALA A 178 -4.39 22.62 1.67
N THR A 179 -4.63 23.87 1.27
CA THR A 179 -3.73 24.95 1.64
C THR A 179 -3.76 25.06 3.16
N THR A 180 -2.69 24.62 3.83
CA THR A 180 -2.43 25.04 5.19
C THR A 180 -2.26 26.55 5.13
N VAL A 181 -3.34 27.28 5.43
CA VAL A 181 -3.22 28.68 5.84
C VAL A 181 -2.41 28.60 7.13
N ALA A 182 -1.10 28.75 7.01
CA ALA A 182 -0.25 29.00 8.16
C ALA A 182 -0.88 30.21 8.85
N ALA A 183 -1.37 30.01 10.07
CA ALA A 183 -1.73 31.10 10.95
C ALA A 183 -0.50 32.00 11.05
N GLN A 184 -0.56 33.17 10.41
CA GLN A 184 0.33 34.31 10.64
C GLN A 184 -0.30 35.19 11.71
#